data_AF-A0A7Y5C0W7-F1
#
_entry.id   AF-A0A7Y5C0W7-F1
#
_cell.length_a   1.000
_cell.length_b   1.000
_cell.length_c   1.000
_cell.angle_alpha   90.00
_cell.angle_beta   90.00
_cell.angle_gamma   90.00
#
_symmetry.space_group_name_H-M   'P 1'
#
loop_
_entity.id
_entity.type
_entity.pdbx_description
1 polymer ?
#
loop_
_entity_poly.entity_id
_entity_poly.type
_entity_poly.pdbx_seq_one_letter_code
_entity_poly.pdbx_strand_id
1 'polypeptide(L)'
;MISSQIANVLNEPIPFSHCGIFIKTDSGNIVIQSVAKEINGKDGVQSTLYSEFIKDINYPHFYVVRLKDKKIHDFFVQGANEKLLEKAPFDYDFNFTDNSRIYCTELLYIILKEKCNTDIFKTKKVQKNEFLLFNSLLDKNTFEIVFHL
;
A
#
# COMPACT_ATOMS: atom_id res chain seq x y z
N MET A 1 -9.30 9.35 14.05
CA MET A 1 -9.43 8.65 12.74
C MET A 1 -8.52 7.43 12.73
N ILE A 2 -8.88 6.39 11.96
CA ILE A 2 -8.13 5.13 11.82
C ILE A 2 -6.65 5.39 11.47
N SER A 3 -6.38 6.35 10.58
CA SER A 3 -5.02 6.73 10.17
C SER A 3 -4.10 7.09 11.34
N SER A 4 -4.58 7.91 12.28
CA SER A 4 -3.80 8.31 13.47
C SER A 4 -3.54 7.14 14.41
N GLN A 5 -4.48 6.19 14.50
CA GLN A 5 -4.31 4.98 15.31
C GLN A 5 -3.23 4.08 14.71
N ILE A 6 -3.26 3.88 13.38
CA ILE A 6 -2.23 3.12 12.67
C ILE A 6 -0.84 3.74 12.91
N ALA A 7 -0.69 5.03 12.63
CA ALA A 7 0.57 5.73 12.81
C ALA A 7 1.10 5.63 14.25
N ASN A 8 0.23 5.81 15.26
CA ASN A 8 0.61 5.72 16.68
C ASN A 8 0.99 4.30 17.12
N VAL A 9 0.26 3.29 16.63
CA VAL A 9 0.52 1.88 16.96
C VAL A 9 1.84 1.41 16.35
N LEU A 10 2.05 1.73 15.08
CA LEU A 10 3.28 1.36 14.37
C LEU A 10 4.48 2.17 14.86
N ASN A 11 4.26 3.43 15.26
CA ASN A 11 5.29 4.33 15.80
C ASN A 11 6.58 4.30 14.97
N GLU A 12 6.42 4.34 13.65
CA GLU A 12 7.54 4.33 12.70
C GLU A 12 8.20 5.72 12.65
N PRO A 13 9.49 5.80 12.23
CA PRO A 13 10.19 7.08 12.14
C PRO A 13 9.44 8.13 11.30
N ILE A 14 8.88 7.71 10.18
CA ILE A 14 7.89 8.50 9.43
C ILE A 14 6.50 7.90 9.68
N PRO A 15 5.54 8.66 10.24
CA PRO A 15 4.26 8.15 10.72
C PRO A 15 3.24 7.99 9.58
N PHE A 16 3.55 7.13 8.61
CA PHE A 16 2.61 6.77 7.55
C PHE A 16 1.46 5.94 8.11
N SER A 17 0.32 6.06 7.45
CA SER A 17 -0.89 5.29 7.80
C SER A 17 -1.53 4.61 6.59
N HIS A 18 -1.06 4.91 5.38
CA HIS A 18 -1.67 4.41 4.15
C HIS A 18 -0.68 4.41 2.99
N CYS A 19 -0.88 3.51 2.05
CA CYS A 19 -0.14 3.45 0.79
C CYS A 19 -1.03 2.93 -0.35
N GLY A 20 -0.61 3.21 -1.57
CA GLY A 20 -1.27 2.75 -2.79
C GLY A 20 -0.29 2.66 -3.96
N ILE A 21 -0.72 2.01 -5.02
CA ILE A 21 0.06 1.76 -6.24
C ILE A 21 -0.40 2.76 -7.30
N PHE A 22 0.48 3.70 -7.65
CA PHE A 22 0.23 4.68 -8.71
C PHE A 22 0.43 4.05 -10.08
N ILE A 23 -0.59 4.12 -10.94
CA ILE A 23 -0.56 3.62 -12.32
C ILE A 23 -0.88 4.76 -13.29
N LYS A 24 -0.01 4.95 -14.27
CA LYS A 24 -0.27 5.82 -15.42
C LYS A 24 -1.16 5.10 -16.41
N THR A 25 -2.21 5.76 -16.88
CA THR A 25 -3.09 5.25 -17.93
C THR A 25 -3.36 6.36 -18.94
N ASP A 26 -3.81 5.99 -20.14
CA ASP A 26 -4.16 6.96 -21.18
C ASP A 26 -5.40 7.81 -20.82
N SER A 27 -6.29 7.29 -19.97
CA SER A 27 -7.54 7.92 -19.55
C SER A 27 -7.44 8.68 -18.23
N GLY A 28 -6.25 8.72 -17.62
CA GLY A 28 -5.98 9.41 -16.36
C GLY A 28 -5.25 8.53 -15.35
N ASN A 29 -4.33 9.14 -14.60
CA ASN A 29 -3.56 8.40 -13.59
C ASN A 29 -4.47 7.94 -12.46
N ILE A 30 -4.30 6.69 -12.03
CA ILE A 30 -5.08 6.07 -10.96
C ILE A 30 -4.16 5.62 -9.81
N VAL A 31 -4.76 5.39 -8.65
CA VAL A 31 -4.13 4.71 -7.52
C VAL A 31 -4.94 3.47 -7.19
N ILE A 32 -4.29 2.30 -7.27
CA ILE A 32 -4.84 1.03 -6.77
C ILE A 32 -4.47 0.92 -5.29
N GLN A 33 -5.45 0.69 -4.44
CA GLN A 33 -5.29 0.67 -2.99
C GLN A 33 -6.32 -0.24 -2.33
N SER A 34 -6.04 -0.69 -1.11
CA SER A 34 -7.07 -1.26 -0.25
C SER A 34 -7.41 -0.29 0.87
N VAL A 35 -8.69 0.03 1.04
CA VAL A 35 -9.18 0.97 2.07
C VAL A 35 -10.43 0.45 2.76
N ALA A 36 -10.58 0.78 4.03
CA ALA A 36 -11.75 0.43 4.81
C ALA A 36 -13.00 1.19 4.31
N LYS A 37 -14.16 0.55 4.36
CA LYS A 37 -15.43 1.09 3.84
C LYS A 37 -15.79 2.44 4.45
N GLU A 38 -15.42 2.68 5.72
CA GLU A 38 -15.71 3.91 6.45
C GLU A 38 -15.02 5.14 5.87
N ILE A 39 -13.99 4.96 5.03
CA ILE A 39 -13.21 6.07 4.46
C ILE A 39 -13.91 6.67 3.24
N ASN A 40 -14.41 5.84 2.31
CA ASN A 40 -14.97 6.32 1.04
C ASN A 40 -16.23 5.58 0.56
N GLY A 41 -16.82 4.73 1.40
CA GLY A 41 -18.02 3.94 1.09
C GLY A 41 -17.78 2.67 0.27
N LYS A 42 -16.56 2.44 -0.23
CA LYS A 42 -16.15 1.23 -0.96
C LYS A 42 -15.16 0.43 -0.12
N ASP A 43 -15.45 -0.83 0.09
CA ASP A 43 -14.62 -1.71 0.92
C ASP A 43 -13.54 -2.43 0.10
N GLY A 44 -12.32 -2.46 0.63
CA GLY A 44 -11.24 -3.30 0.12
C GLY A 44 -10.51 -2.74 -1.10
N VAL A 45 -9.98 -3.66 -1.92
CA VAL A 45 -9.14 -3.35 -3.07
C VAL A 45 -9.93 -2.66 -4.17
N GLN A 46 -9.49 -1.47 -4.55
CA GLN A 46 -10.16 -0.61 -5.51
C GLN A 46 -9.17 0.35 -6.20
N SER A 47 -9.66 1.03 -7.23
CA SER A 47 -8.95 2.12 -7.89
C SER A 47 -9.68 3.45 -7.66
N THR A 48 -8.92 4.52 -7.43
CA THR A 48 -9.41 5.91 -7.43
C THR A 48 -8.57 6.75 -8.39
N LEU A 49 -9.09 7.90 -8.83
CA LEU A 49 -8.29 8.84 -9.59
C LEU A 49 -7.18 9.40 -8.69
N TYR A 50 -5.97 9.56 -9.23
CA TYR A 50 -4.87 10.18 -8.49
C TYR A 50 -5.22 11.57 -7.98
N SER A 51 -5.98 12.34 -8.77
CA SER A 51 -6.45 13.68 -8.40
C SER A 51 -7.45 13.69 -7.23
N GLU A 52 -8.15 12.57 -7.00
CA GLU A 52 -9.01 12.38 -5.83
C GLU A 52 -8.16 11.93 -4.63
N PHE A 53 -7.31 10.93 -4.83
CA PHE A 53 -6.40 10.40 -3.80
C PHE A 53 -5.60 11.51 -3.09
N ILE A 54 -5.04 12.46 -3.85
CA ILE A 54 -4.21 13.51 -3.26
C ILE A 54 -4.98 14.52 -2.41
N LYS A 55 -6.30 14.64 -2.58
CA LYS A 55 -7.13 15.56 -1.78
C LYS A 55 -7.30 15.07 -0.35
N ASP A 56 -7.20 13.76 -0.14
CA ASP A 56 -7.36 13.12 1.17
C ASP A 56 -6.04 13.05 1.95
N ILE A 57 -4.92 13.49 1.34
CA ILE A 57 -3.62 13.54 2.00
C ILE A 57 -3.64 14.67 3.03
N ASN A 58 -3.64 14.29 4.31
CA ASN A 58 -3.47 15.23 5.40
C ASN A 58 -2.00 15.29 5.84
N TYR A 59 -1.46 16.51 5.94
CA TYR A 59 -0.05 16.83 6.15
C TYR A 59 0.57 16.21 7.44
N PRO A 60 1.91 16.02 7.51
CA PRO A 60 2.92 16.59 6.62
C PRO A 60 3.70 15.60 5.74
N HIS A 61 3.41 14.29 5.77
CA HIS A 61 4.25 13.30 5.10
C HIS A 61 3.52 12.64 3.92
N PHE A 62 4.01 12.90 2.72
CA PHE A 62 3.58 12.21 1.50
C PHE A 62 4.80 11.87 0.66
N TYR A 63 4.91 10.61 0.25
CA TYR A 63 6.06 10.09 -0.47
C TYR A 63 5.58 9.35 -1.72
N VAL A 64 6.29 9.55 -2.82
CA VAL A 64 6.18 8.74 -4.03
C VAL A 64 7.51 8.03 -4.23
N VAL A 65 7.45 6.70 -4.24
CA VAL A 65 8.61 5.85 -4.44
C VAL A 65 8.43 5.01 -5.69
N ARG A 66 9.54 4.62 -6.33
CA ARG A 66 9.58 3.81 -7.54
C ARG A 66 10.52 2.63 -7.35
N LEU A 67 10.08 1.43 -7.73
CA LEU A 67 10.94 0.25 -7.77
C LEU A 67 12.14 0.49 -8.69
N LYS A 68 13.34 0.21 -8.20
CA LYS A 68 14.58 0.34 -8.99
C LYS A 68 14.76 -0.81 -9.97
N ASP A 69 14.36 -2.01 -9.60
CA ASP A 69 14.47 -3.18 -10.47
C ASP A 69 13.40 -3.14 -11.56
N LYS A 70 13.83 -2.75 -12.76
CA LYS A 70 12.96 -2.70 -13.94
C LYS A 70 12.49 -4.07 -14.40
N LYS A 71 13.17 -5.16 -14.03
CA LYS A 71 12.80 -6.52 -14.45
C LYS A 71 11.51 -6.99 -13.80
N ILE A 72 11.23 -6.53 -12.58
CA ILE A 72 10.01 -6.89 -11.84
C ILE A 72 8.84 -5.93 -12.08
N HIS A 73 9.08 -4.81 -12.77
CA HIS A 73 8.09 -3.77 -13.00
C HIS A 73 6.80 -4.31 -13.62
N ASP A 74 6.92 -5.08 -14.70
CA ASP A 74 5.76 -5.58 -15.44
C ASP A 74 4.97 -6.62 -14.64
N PHE A 75 5.68 -7.48 -13.88
CA PHE A 75 5.05 -8.42 -12.95
C PHE A 75 4.32 -7.70 -11.81
N PHE A 76 4.90 -6.61 -11.29
CA PHE A 76 4.27 -5.80 -10.25
C PHE A 76 3.00 -5.11 -10.76
N VAL A 77 3.05 -4.52 -11.96
CA VAL A 77 1.88 -3.90 -12.61
C VAL A 77 0.80 -4.96 -12.91
N GLN A 78 1.19 -6.13 -13.42
CA GLN A 78 0.25 -7.23 -13.64
C GLN A 78 -0.44 -7.65 -12.33
N GLY A 79 0.34 -7.90 -11.27
CA GLY A 79 -0.20 -8.31 -9.97
C GLY A 79 -1.14 -7.26 -9.36
N ALA A 80 -0.84 -5.96 -9.52
CA ALA A 80 -1.71 -4.88 -9.08
C ALA A 80 -3.07 -4.91 -9.81
N ASN A 81 -3.06 -5.14 -11.12
CA ASN A 81 -4.30 -5.24 -11.90
C ASN A 81 -5.09 -6.52 -11.57
N GLU A 82 -4.42 -7.66 -11.37
CA GLU A 82 -5.07 -8.90 -10.92
C GLU A 82 -5.77 -8.71 -9.56
N LYS A 83 -5.09 -8.08 -8.59
CA LYS A 83 -5.69 -7.77 -7.28
C LYS A 83 -6.87 -6.80 -7.37
N LEU A 84 -6.80 -5.82 -8.28
CA LEU A 84 -7.93 -4.93 -8.54
C LEU A 84 -9.14 -5.68 -9.12
N LEU A 85 -8.93 -6.71 -9.95
CA LEU A 85 -10.00 -7.54 -10.49
C LEU A 85 -10.60 -8.49 -9.44
N GLU A 86 -9.77 -9.03 -8.54
CA GLU A 86 -10.21 -9.89 -7.42
C GLU A 86 -11.13 -9.16 -6.44
N LYS A 87 -10.92 -7.86 -6.22
CA LYS A 87 -11.72 -7.00 -5.32
C LYS A 87 -11.84 -7.58 -3.90
N ALA A 88 -10.72 -8.04 -3.36
CA ALA A 88 -10.68 -8.56 -1.99
C ALA A 88 -11.21 -7.48 -1.00
N PRO A 89 -12.07 -7.86 -0.04
CA PRO A 89 -12.58 -6.93 0.97
C PRO A 89 -11.44 -6.43 1.88
N PHE A 90 -11.70 -5.35 2.62
CA PHE A 90 -10.69 -4.80 3.52
C PHE A 90 -10.47 -5.74 4.71
N ASP A 91 -9.21 -5.89 5.13
CA ASP A 91 -8.88 -6.67 6.31
C ASP A 91 -8.89 -5.80 7.57
N TYR A 92 -9.94 -5.95 8.37
CA TYR A 92 -10.11 -5.25 9.65
C TYR A 92 -9.31 -5.90 10.80
N ASP A 93 -8.83 -7.12 10.60
CA ASP A 93 -8.07 -7.88 11.60
C ASP A 93 -6.54 -7.67 11.45
N PHE A 94 -6.11 -7.07 10.34
CA PHE A 94 -4.71 -6.83 9.97
C PHE A 94 -3.86 -8.11 10.02
N ASN A 95 -4.42 -9.20 9.51
CA ASN A 95 -3.83 -10.53 9.42
C ASN A 95 -3.34 -10.83 7.99
N PHE A 96 -2.07 -10.51 7.72
CA PHE A 96 -1.45 -10.77 6.42
C PHE A 96 -1.06 -12.26 6.17
N THR A 97 -1.52 -13.19 7.02
CA THR A 97 -1.34 -14.64 6.79
C THR A 97 -2.53 -15.26 6.06
N ASP A 98 -3.66 -14.55 5.96
CA ASP A 98 -4.84 -14.95 5.20
C ASP A 98 -5.19 -13.86 4.18
N ASN A 99 -4.91 -14.15 2.90
CA ASN A 99 -5.14 -13.21 1.81
C ASN A 99 -6.62 -13.12 1.37
N SER A 100 -7.57 -13.70 2.12
CA SER A 100 -9.02 -13.60 1.84
C SER A 100 -9.57 -12.18 2.01
N ARG A 101 -8.87 -11.36 2.80
CA ARG A 101 -9.08 -9.92 2.99
C ARG A 101 -7.72 -9.25 2.88
N ILE A 102 -7.67 -8.00 2.43
CA ILE A 102 -6.40 -7.32 2.16
C ILE A 102 -6.41 -5.91 2.74
N TYR A 103 -5.39 -5.52 3.50
CA TYR A 103 -5.13 -4.12 3.87
C TYR A 103 -4.03 -3.46 3.02
N CYS A 104 -3.75 -2.17 3.24
CA CYS A 104 -3.01 -1.35 2.27
C CYS A 104 -1.56 -1.79 2.01
N THR A 105 -0.75 -2.09 3.05
CA THR A 105 0.62 -2.59 2.86
C THR A 105 0.66 -4.05 2.44
N GLU A 106 -0.31 -4.85 2.88
CA GLU A 106 -0.47 -6.24 2.48
C GLU A 106 -0.69 -6.38 0.97
N LEU A 107 -1.47 -5.48 0.36
CA LEU A 107 -1.64 -5.44 -1.09
C LEU A 107 -0.29 -5.40 -1.83
N LEU A 108 0.62 -4.51 -1.40
CA LEU A 108 1.95 -4.40 -1.99
C LEU A 108 2.82 -5.61 -1.64
N TYR A 109 2.74 -6.11 -0.41
CA TYR A 109 3.50 -7.27 0.05
C TYR A 109 3.17 -8.52 -0.75
N ILE A 110 1.89 -8.84 -0.95
CA ILE A 110 1.45 -9.99 -1.74
C ILE A 110 2.00 -9.91 -3.17
N ILE A 111 1.88 -8.74 -3.82
CA ILE A 111 2.37 -8.57 -5.19
C ILE A 111 3.90 -8.73 -5.27
N LEU A 112 4.64 -8.09 -4.36
CA LEU A 112 6.10 -8.17 -4.36
C LEU A 112 6.58 -9.59 -4.03
N LYS A 113 5.99 -10.24 -3.04
CA LYS A 113 6.40 -11.57 -2.60
C LYS A 113 5.99 -12.65 -3.60
N GLU A 114 4.71 -12.70 -3.98
CA GLU A 114 4.18 -13.80 -4.78
C GLU A 114 4.44 -13.63 -6.28
N LYS A 115 4.37 -12.40 -6.81
CA LYS A 115 4.58 -12.14 -8.24
C LYS A 115 6.01 -11.76 -8.59
N CYS A 116 6.68 -11.03 -7.70
CA CYS A 116 8.03 -10.52 -7.96
C CYS A 116 9.13 -11.31 -7.22
N ASN A 117 8.78 -12.31 -6.42
CA ASN A 117 9.71 -13.07 -5.56
C ASN A 117 10.65 -12.15 -4.75
N THR A 118 10.10 -11.03 -4.26
CA THR A 118 10.82 -9.95 -3.59
C THR A 118 10.17 -9.70 -2.24
N ASP A 119 10.86 -10.06 -1.16
CA ASP A 119 10.38 -9.82 0.22
C ASP A 119 11.15 -8.63 0.83
N ILE A 120 10.45 -7.51 1.03
CA ILE A 120 11.04 -6.24 1.48
C ILE A 120 10.46 -5.72 2.79
N PHE A 121 9.30 -6.25 3.21
CA PHE A 121 8.57 -5.67 4.31
C PHE A 121 9.13 -6.15 5.64
N LYS A 122 9.59 -5.20 6.44
CA LYS A 122 9.85 -5.45 7.85
C LYS A 122 8.52 -5.54 8.59
N THR A 123 8.51 -6.31 9.66
CA THR A 123 7.34 -6.49 10.50
C THR A 123 7.55 -5.90 11.89
N LYS A 124 6.45 -5.55 12.56
CA LYS A 124 6.41 -5.21 13.97
C LYS A 124 5.31 -5.99 14.65
N LYS A 125 5.66 -6.69 15.72
CA LYS A 125 4.68 -7.35 16.58
C LYS A 125 4.02 -6.34 17.51
N VAL A 126 2.69 -6.28 17.48
CA VAL A 126 1.87 -5.51 18.39
C VAL A 126 0.83 -6.44 18.99
N GLN A 127 0.95 -6.68 20.30
CA GLN A 127 0.15 -7.70 21.01
C GLN A 127 0.23 -9.07 20.33
N LYS A 128 -0.88 -9.57 19.79
CA LYS A 128 -0.99 -10.88 19.12
C LYS A 128 -0.77 -10.81 17.61
N ASN A 129 -0.79 -9.61 17.03
CA ASN A 129 -0.71 -9.42 15.59
C ASN A 129 0.69 -8.96 15.18
N GLU A 130 1.03 -9.24 13.93
CA GLU A 130 2.24 -8.78 13.29
C GLU A 130 1.84 -7.85 12.15
N PHE A 131 2.46 -6.67 12.07
CA PHE A 131 2.09 -5.63 11.11
C PHE A 131 3.24 -5.38 10.13
N LEU A 132 2.93 -5.26 8.85
CA LEU A 132 3.86 -4.83 7.80
C LEU A 132 4.14 -3.33 7.92
N LEU A 133 5.41 -2.94 8.02
CA LEU A 133 5.84 -1.56 8.26
C LEU A 133 5.92 -0.74 6.97
N PHE A 134 5.33 0.46 6.96
CA PHE A 134 5.30 1.36 5.80
C PHE A 134 6.69 1.86 5.41
N ASN A 135 7.58 2.12 6.38
CA ASN A 135 8.93 2.65 6.15
C ASN A 135 9.82 1.65 5.41
N SER A 136 9.39 0.38 5.26
CA SER A 136 10.01 -0.58 4.33
C SER A 136 10.02 -0.09 2.88
N LEU A 137 9.00 0.69 2.49
CA LEU A 137 8.91 1.33 1.17
C LEU A 137 9.93 2.46 0.97
N LEU A 138 10.61 2.90 2.03
CA LEU A 138 11.68 3.91 1.98
C LEU A 138 13.08 3.28 1.88
N ASP A 139 13.21 1.95 1.75
CA ASP A 139 14.50 1.32 1.54
C ASP A 139 15.12 1.77 0.21
N LYS A 140 16.20 2.54 0.31
CA LYS A 140 16.90 3.12 -0.84
C LYS A 140 17.61 2.07 -1.70
N ASN A 141 17.77 0.83 -1.26
CA ASN A 141 18.31 -0.23 -2.12
C ASN A 141 17.25 -0.76 -3.09
N THR A 142 16.01 -0.84 -2.63
CA THR A 142 14.87 -1.36 -3.41
C THR A 142 14.15 -0.26 -4.20
N PHE A 143 13.98 0.91 -3.58
CA PHE A 143 13.21 2.02 -4.14
C PHE A 143 14.05 3.27 -4.35
N GLU A 144 13.65 4.04 -5.36
CA GLU A 144 14.02 5.44 -5.56
C GLU A 144 12.88 6.32 -5.01
N ILE A 145 13.21 7.29 -4.15
CA ILE A 145 12.25 8.33 -3.75
C ILE A 145 12.16 9.33 -4.90
N VAL A 146 11.01 9.38 -5.55
CA VAL A 146 10.75 10.25 -6.71
C VAL A 146 10.22 11.62 -6.25
N PHE A 147 9.49 11.65 -5.14
CA PHE A 147 8.92 12.85 -4.56
C PHE A 147 8.69 12.65 -3.07
N HIS A 148 8.84 13.71 -2.27
CA HIS A 148 8.29 13.78 -0.93
C HIS A 148 7.92 15.23 -0.57
N LEU A 149 6.94 15.40 0.32
CA LEU A 149 6.65 16.67 1.00
C LEU A 149 7.56 16.90 2.21
#